data_AF-A0A3P7IPU6-F1
#
_entry.id   AF-A0A3P7IPU6-F1
#
_cell.length_a   1.000
_cell.length_b   1.000
_cell.length_c   1.000
_cell.angle_alpha   90.00
_cell.angle_beta   90.00
_cell.angle_gamma   90.00
#
_symmetry.space_group_name_H-M   'P 1'
#
loop_
_entity.id
_entity.type
_entity.pdbx_description
1 polymer ?
#
loop_
_entity_poly.entity_id
_entity_poly.type
_entity_poly.pdbx_seq_one_letter_code
_entity_poly.pdbx_strand_id
1 'polypeptide(L)'
;MISLAYGQIGMIQASAGFFTYFFIMADNGFWPSRLYQLRAQWDSRAFNSVEDSYGQEWTYANRKILEYTCQTAYFVSIVVVQWADLIISKTRRNSLVQQGMSNWTLNFGLVFETALAAFMCYCPGLDNGLRMYGLRFSWWFPALPFSILIFVYDEARRFCIRRFPGGWVERETYY
;
A
#
# COMPACT_ATOMS: atom_id res chain seq x y z
N MET A 1 16.52 -0.84 15.62
CA MET A 1 15.24 -0.11 15.56
C MET A 1 14.97 0.37 14.13
N ILE A 2 15.89 1.14 13.54
CA ILE A 2 15.72 1.71 12.20
C ILE A 2 15.74 0.64 11.10
N SER A 3 16.64 -0.34 11.17
CA SER A 3 16.81 -1.37 10.12
C SER A 3 15.54 -2.21 9.87
N LEU A 4 14.80 -2.58 10.91
CA LEU A 4 13.62 -3.44 10.75
C LEU A 4 12.37 -2.67 10.28
N ALA A 5 12.10 -1.53 10.92
CA ALA A 5 10.93 -0.71 10.59
C ALA A 5 11.11 -0.03 9.22
N TYR A 6 12.22 0.66 8.99
CA TYR A 6 12.45 1.38 7.72
C TYR A 6 13.01 0.48 6.62
N GLY A 7 13.89 -0.47 6.97
CA GLY A 7 14.61 -1.27 5.97
C GLY A 7 13.87 -2.52 5.50
N GLN A 8 13.03 -3.15 6.34
CA GLN A 8 12.33 -4.38 5.97
C GLN A 8 10.84 -4.14 5.79
N ILE A 9 10.14 -3.73 6.86
CA ILE A 9 8.68 -3.55 6.81
C ILE A 9 8.35 -2.40 5.85
N GLY A 10 8.96 -1.23 6.03
CA GLY A 10 8.75 -0.06 5.16
C GLY A 10 9.01 -0.32 3.68
N MET A 11 10.02 -1.13 3.34
CA MET A 11 10.29 -1.52 1.95
C MET A 11 9.19 -2.40 1.37
N ILE A 12 8.58 -3.28 2.17
CA ILE A 12 7.44 -4.10 1.74
C ILE A 12 6.19 -3.21 1.56
N GLN A 13 5.96 -2.23 2.45
CA GLN A 13 4.86 -1.27 2.30
C GLN A 13 5.01 -0.42 1.03
N ALA A 14 6.22 0.09 0.77
CA ALA A 14 6.52 0.84 -0.45
C ALA A 14 6.31 -0.02 -1.70
N SER A 15 6.78 -1.27 -1.67
CA SER A 15 6.59 -2.22 -2.77
C SER A 15 5.11 -2.51 -3.03
N ALA A 16 4.28 -2.62 -1.99
CA ALA A 16 2.84 -2.80 -2.12
C ALA A 16 2.18 -1.60 -2.83
N GLY A 17 2.55 -0.38 -2.44
CA GLY A 17 2.05 0.83 -3.09
C GLY A 17 2.45 0.91 -4.57
N PHE A 18 3.72 0.64 -4.88
CA PHE A 18 4.19 0.59 -6.28
C PHE A 18 3.50 -0.51 -7.08
N PHE A 19 3.27 -1.69 -6.49
CA PHE A 19 2.56 -2.77 -7.15
C PHE A 19 1.13 -2.35 -7.52
N THR A 20 0.37 -1.75 -6.59
CA THR A 20 -0.98 -1.24 -6.88
C THR A 20 -0.96 -0.17 -7.96
N TYR A 21 0.03 0.73 -7.95
CA TYR A 21 0.21 1.74 -8.99
C TYR A 21 0.39 1.11 -10.38
N PHE A 22 1.31 0.15 -10.51
CA PHE A 22 1.54 -0.54 -11.77
C PHE A 22 0.34 -1.39 -12.21
N PHE A 23 -0.35 -2.01 -11.25
CA PHE A 23 -1.56 -2.79 -11.52
C PHE A 23 -2.66 -1.92 -12.15
N ILE A 24 -2.93 -0.74 -11.59
CA ILE A 24 -3.97 0.17 -12.11
C ILE A 24 -3.55 0.79 -13.44
N MET A 25 -2.29 1.17 -13.59
CA MET A 25 -1.77 1.66 -14.87
C MET A 25 -1.92 0.60 -15.97
N ALA A 26 -1.58 -0.66 -15.68
CA ALA A 26 -1.72 -1.77 -16.62
C ALA A 26 -3.19 -2.07 -16.96
N ASP A 27 -4.08 -2.04 -15.97
CA ASP A 27 -5.54 -2.21 -16.14
C ASP A 27 -6.14 -1.13 -17.07
N ASN A 28 -5.55 0.07 -17.08
CA ASN A 28 -5.93 1.19 -17.97
C ASN A 28 -5.07 1.28 -19.25
N GLY A 29 -4.26 0.26 -19.57
CA GLY A 29 -3.52 0.18 -20.84
C GLY A 29 -2.09 0.72 -20.84
N PHE A 30 -1.61 1.25 -19.72
CA PHE A 30 -0.22 1.67 -19.54
C PHE A 30 0.60 0.55 -18.90
N TRP A 31 1.25 -0.27 -19.74
CA TRP A 31 2.09 -1.35 -19.25
C TRP A 31 3.33 -0.79 -18.53
N PRO A 32 3.87 -1.49 -17.52
CA PRO A 32 5.04 -1.03 -16.76
C PRO A 32 6.26 -0.69 -17.62
N SER A 33 6.44 -1.38 -18.74
CA SER A 33 7.52 -1.10 -19.70
C SER A 33 7.35 0.25 -20.41
N ARG A 34 6.12 0.64 -20.74
CA ARG A 34 5.81 1.89 -21.46
C ARG A 34 5.77 3.11 -20.54
N LEU A 35 5.66 2.90 -19.22
CA LEU A 35 5.77 3.97 -18.23
C LEU A 35 7.21 4.51 -18.11
N TYR A 36 8.21 3.77 -18.56
CA TYR A 36 9.60 4.20 -18.48
C TYR A 36 9.83 5.45 -19.37
N GLN A 37 10.37 6.52 -18.77
CA GLN A 37 10.62 7.82 -19.40
C GLN A 37 9.37 8.58 -19.94
N LEU A 38 8.15 8.14 -19.63
CA LEU A 38 6.93 8.77 -20.12
C LEU A 38 6.63 10.13 -19.45
N ARG A 39 7.29 10.45 -18.33
CA ARG A 39 7.01 11.63 -17.49
C ARG A 39 7.01 12.96 -18.27
N ALA A 40 7.99 13.17 -19.14
CA ALA A 40 8.09 14.43 -19.89
C ALA A 40 6.87 14.66 -20.80
N GLN A 41 6.39 13.60 -21.45
CA GLN A 41 5.19 13.64 -22.28
C GLN A 41 3.93 13.71 -21.41
N TRP A 42 3.90 12.98 -20.30
CA TRP A 42 2.79 12.91 -19.33
C TRP A 42 2.54 14.19 -18.53
N ASP A 43 3.53 15.07 -18.39
CA ASP A 43 3.35 16.38 -17.73
C ASP A 43 3.11 17.52 -18.73
N SER A 44 3.46 17.36 -20.00
CA SER A 44 3.28 18.39 -21.03
C SER A 44 1.80 18.62 -21.37
N ARG A 45 1.27 19.81 -21.07
CA ARG A 45 -0.11 20.21 -21.45
C ARG A 45 -0.31 20.38 -22.95
N ALA A 46 0.77 20.56 -23.70
CA ALA A 46 0.71 20.73 -25.16
C ALA A 46 0.52 19.41 -25.90
N PHE A 47 0.79 18.27 -25.24
CA PHE A 47 0.73 16.95 -25.87
C PHE A 47 -0.51 16.18 -25.37
N ASN A 48 -1.54 16.10 -26.23
CA ASN A 48 -2.84 15.50 -25.93
C ASN A 48 -3.08 14.14 -26.60
N SER A 49 -2.06 13.57 -27.24
CA SER A 49 -2.11 12.29 -27.95
C SER A 49 -1.06 11.32 -27.39
N VAL A 50 -1.05 11.14 -26.06
CA VAL A 50 -0.19 10.12 -25.44
C VAL A 50 -0.76 8.75 -25.77
N GLU A 51 -0.05 8.00 -26.58
CA GLU A 51 -0.47 6.66 -26.97
C GLU A 51 -0.16 5.65 -25.86
N ASP A 52 -1.16 4.87 -25.46
CA ASP A 52 -1.02 3.76 -24.52
C ASP A 52 -0.41 2.50 -25.18
N SER A 53 -0.40 1.37 -24.48
CA SER A 53 0.18 0.12 -25.02
C SER A 53 -0.76 -0.61 -25.98
N TYR A 54 -2.03 -0.19 -26.04
CA TYR A 54 -3.06 -0.73 -26.93
C TYR A 54 -3.28 0.14 -28.18
N GLY A 55 -2.56 1.26 -28.31
CA GLY A 55 -2.67 2.20 -29.43
C GLY A 55 -3.77 3.25 -29.27
N GLN A 56 -4.30 3.45 -28.06
CA GLN A 56 -5.29 4.50 -27.78
C GLN A 56 -4.60 5.81 -27.40
N GLU A 57 -5.13 6.93 -27.88
CA GLU A 57 -4.64 8.26 -27.54
C GLU A 57 -5.32 8.84 -26.29
N TRP A 58 -4.50 9.31 -25.35
CA TRP A 58 -4.95 9.87 -24.08
C TRP A 58 -4.72 11.39 -24.02
N THR A 59 -5.80 12.11 -23.73
CA THR A 59 -5.79 13.56 -23.49
C THR A 59 -5.17 13.92 -22.14
N TYR A 60 -4.72 15.18 -21.99
CA TYR A 60 -4.16 15.68 -20.72
C TYR A 60 -5.09 15.49 -19.52
N ALA A 61 -6.40 15.69 -19.70
CA ALA A 61 -7.36 15.56 -18.62
C ALA A 61 -7.50 14.10 -18.16
N ASN A 62 -7.70 13.18 -19.11
CA ASN A 62 -7.92 11.76 -18.81
C ASN A 62 -6.71 11.12 -18.14
N ARG A 63 -5.50 11.42 -18.62
CA ARG A 63 -4.28 10.91 -18.00
C ARG A 63 -4.07 11.46 -16.57
N LYS A 64 -4.42 12.72 -16.32
CA LYS A 64 -4.30 13.29 -14.97
C LYS A 64 -5.34 12.72 -14.01
N ILE A 65 -6.56 12.45 -14.48
CA ILE A 65 -7.55 11.70 -13.69
C ILE A 65 -7.01 10.31 -13.34
N LEU A 66 -6.41 9.60 -14.30
CA LEU A 66 -5.78 8.30 -14.05
C LEU A 66 -4.62 8.40 -13.04
N GLU A 67 -3.76 9.41 -13.15
CA GLU A 67 -2.67 9.65 -12.20
C GLU A 67 -3.19 9.88 -10.78
N TYR A 68 -4.19 10.73 -10.61
CA TYR A 68 -4.81 11.00 -9.32
C TYR A 68 -5.53 9.78 -8.74
N THR A 69 -6.14 8.97 -9.61
CA THR A 69 -6.71 7.68 -9.24
C THR A 69 -5.61 6.73 -8.71
N CYS A 70 -4.46 6.67 -9.39
CA CYS A 70 -3.32 5.88 -8.95
C CYS A 70 -2.75 6.37 -7.60
N GLN A 71 -2.69 7.69 -7.37
CA GLN A 71 -2.29 8.26 -6.08
C GLN A 71 -3.25 7.86 -4.95
N THR A 72 -4.56 7.90 -5.23
CA THR A 72 -5.60 7.48 -4.28
C THR A 72 -5.45 5.98 -3.96
N ALA A 73 -5.19 5.15 -4.96
CA ALA A 73 -4.99 3.72 -4.76
C ALA A 73 -3.69 3.40 -4.00
N TYR A 74 -2.63 4.16 -4.24
CA TYR A 74 -1.40 4.07 -3.47
C TYR A 74 -1.69 4.37 -1.99
N PHE A 75 -2.45 5.43 -1.70
CA PHE A 75 -2.89 5.75 -0.34
C PHE A 75 -3.68 4.61 0.32
N VAL A 76 -4.68 4.04 -0.38
CA VAL A 76 -5.45 2.89 0.14
C VAL A 76 -4.55 1.68 0.37
N SER A 77 -3.54 1.46 -0.48
CA SER A 77 -2.58 0.36 -0.31
C SER A 77 -1.77 0.51 0.98
N ILE A 78 -1.39 1.74 1.33
CA ILE A 78 -0.72 2.03 2.61
C ILE A 78 -1.64 1.65 3.77
N VAL A 79 -2.91 2.07 3.75
CA VAL A 79 -3.90 1.76 4.80
C VAL A 79 -4.08 0.23 4.97
N VAL A 80 -4.21 -0.51 3.87
CA VAL A 80 -4.36 -1.98 3.89
C VAL A 80 -3.13 -2.66 4.50
N VAL A 81 -1.94 -2.16 4.20
CA VAL A 81 -0.69 -2.71 4.76
C VAL A 81 -0.51 -2.28 6.23
N GLN A 82 -0.99 -1.10 6.61
CA GLN A 82 -1.00 -0.65 8.00
C GLN A 82 -1.83 -1.56 8.89
N TRP A 83 -2.87 -2.24 8.37
CA TRP A 83 -3.58 -3.25 9.16
C TRP A 83 -2.67 -4.33 9.70
N ALA A 84 -1.78 -4.88 8.85
CA ALA A 84 -0.80 -5.87 9.28
C ALA A 84 0.22 -5.23 10.21
N ASP A 85 0.74 -4.04 9.91
CA ASP A 85 1.74 -3.34 10.73
C ASP A 85 1.23 -3.04 12.16
N LEU A 86 -0.03 -2.65 12.27
CA LEU A 86 -0.70 -2.38 13.54
C LEU A 86 -0.89 -3.67 14.35
N ILE A 87 -1.29 -4.77 13.69
CA ILE A 87 -1.43 -6.07 14.32
C ILE A 87 -0.08 -6.59 14.82
N ILE A 88 0.99 -6.46 14.02
CA ILE A 88 2.32 -6.93 14.44
C ILE A 88 2.90 -6.05 15.56
N SER A 89 2.77 -4.73 15.51
CA SER A 89 3.33 -3.84 16.53
C SER A 89 2.75 -4.07 17.93
N LYS A 90 1.58 -4.72 18.05
CA LYS A 90 0.95 -5.11 19.33
C LYS A 90 1.85 -5.97 20.23
N THR A 91 2.69 -6.82 19.65
CA THR A 91 3.34 -7.92 20.37
C THR A 91 4.77 -8.09 19.90
N ARG A 92 5.74 -8.00 20.83
CA ARG A 92 7.18 -8.02 20.48
C ARG A 92 7.82 -9.41 20.48
N ARG A 93 7.36 -10.32 21.36
CA ARG A 93 7.93 -11.68 21.52
C ARG A 93 6.88 -12.78 21.38
N ASN A 94 5.69 -12.56 21.91
CA ASN A 94 4.63 -13.57 21.94
C ASN A 94 3.95 -13.68 20.57
N SER A 95 3.45 -14.89 20.27
CA SER A 95 2.60 -15.08 19.08
C SER A 95 1.30 -14.33 19.26
N LEU A 96 0.80 -13.75 18.17
CA LEU A 96 -0.52 -13.15 18.13
C LEU A 96 -1.63 -14.16 18.47
N VAL A 97 -1.45 -15.43 18.09
CA VAL A 97 -2.41 -16.51 18.37
C VAL A 97 -2.48 -16.81 19.87
N GLN A 98 -1.36 -16.72 20.58
CA GLN A 98 -1.31 -16.95 22.03
C GLN A 98 -1.82 -15.76 22.83
N GLN A 99 -1.61 -14.53 22.34
CA GLN A 99 -1.99 -13.32 23.05
C GLN A 99 -3.43 -12.86 22.79
N GLY A 100 -3.99 -13.18 21.62
CA GLY A 100 -5.36 -12.83 21.23
C GLY A 100 -5.59 -11.33 20.92
N MET A 101 -6.77 -11.01 20.40
CA MET A 101 -7.20 -9.65 19.99
C MET A 101 -8.16 -8.98 20.98
N SER A 102 -7.84 -8.99 22.28
CA SER A 102 -8.69 -8.38 23.33
C SER A 102 -8.65 -6.84 23.43
N ASN A 103 -7.79 -6.16 22.67
CA ASN A 103 -7.63 -4.71 22.78
C ASN A 103 -8.71 -4.00 21.94
N TRP A 104 -9.77 -3.54 22.61
CA TRP A 104 -10.89 -2.85 21.96
C TRP A 104 -10.47 -1.56 21.24
N THR A 105 -9.61 -0.74 21.85
CA THR A 105 -9.12 0.51 21.26
C THR A 105 -8.36 0.25 19.95
N LEU A 106 -7.62 -0.86 19.88
CA LEU A 106 -6.90 -1.27 18.69
C LEU A 106 -7.86 -1.67 17.56
N ASN A 107 -8.86 -2.49 17.86
CA ASN A 107 -9.86 -2.92 16.88
C ASN A 107 -10.68 -1.72 16.37
N PHE A 108 -11.03 -0.78 17.27
CA PHE A 108 -11.69 0.46 16.89
C PHE A 108 -10.80 1.31 15.97
N GLY A 109 -9.49 1.41 16.26
CA GLY A 109 -8.53 2.11 15.41
C GLY A 109 -8.51 1.57 13.98
N LEU A 110 -8.46 0.25 13.79
CA LEU A 110 -8.47 -0.39 12.47
C LEU A 110 -9.75 -0.09 11.68
N VAL A 111 -10.91 -0.15 12.35
CA VAL A 111 -12.21 0.15 11.72
C VAL A 111 -12.30 1.64 11.38
N PHE A 112 -11.86 2.51 12.28
CA PHE A 112 -11.87 3.96 12.08
C PHE A 112 -10.95 4.37 10.92
N GLU A 113 -9.74 3.81 10.86
CA GLU A 113 -8.79 4.07 9.77
C GLU A 113 -9.38 3.66 8.41
N THR A 114 -9.99 2.47 8.35
CA THR A 114 -10.65 1.97 7.14
C THR A 114 -11.83 2.85 6.73
N ALA A 115 -12.65 3.27 7.71
CA ALA A 115 -13.78 4.15 7.47
C ALA A 115 -13.33 5.54 6.99
N LEU A 116 -12.25 6.08 7.56
CA LEU A 116 -11.66 7.34 7.14
C LEU A 116 -11.10 7.24 5.72
N ALA A 117 -10.39 6.16 5.40
CA ALA A 117 -9.89 5.92 4.04
C ALA A 117 -11.03 5.80 3.02
N ALA A 118 -12.09 5.08 3.36
CA ALA A 118 -13.29 4.98 2.52
C ALA A 118 -13.99 6.33 2.36
N PHE A 119 -14.13 7.10 3.45
CA PHE A 119 -14.68 8.46 3.40
C PHE A 119 -13.85 9.35 2.47
N MET A 120 -12.52 9.30 2.57
CA MET A 120 -11.64 10.08 1.70
C MET A 120 -11.75 9.69 0.22
N CYS A 121 -11.94 8.41 -0.09
CA CYS A 121 -12.03 7.96 -1.49
C CYS A 121 -13.40 8.23 -2.14
N TYR A 122 -14.48 8.20 -1.36
CA TYR A 122 -15.85 8.22 -1.91
C TYR A 122 -16.65 9.48 -1.58
N CYS A 123 -16.15 10.39 -0.73
CA CYS A 123 -16.86 11.63 -0.41
C CYS A 123 -16.77 12.64 -1.57
N PRO A 124 -17.91 13.08 -2.14
CA PRO A 124 -17.93 14.04 -3.24
C PRO A 124 -17.43 15.42 -2.75
N GLY A 125 -16.54 16.06 -3.51
CA GLY A 125 -15.89 17.33 -3.16
C GLY A 125 -14.41 17.19 -2.81
N LEU A 126 -13.96 15.98 -2.45
CA LEU A 126 -12.54 15.70 -2.20
C LEU A 126 -11.73 15.50 -3.48
N ASP A 127 -12.40 15.29 -4.60
CA ASP A 127 -11.86 15.30 -5.96
C ASP A 127 -11.30 16.69 -6.33
N ASN A 128 -11.97 17.76 -5.90
CA ASN A 128 -11.48 19.13 -6.14
C ASN A 128 -10.49 19.61 -5.07
N GLY A 129 -10.64 19.16 -3.82
CA GLY A 129 -9.78 19.58 -2.70
C GLY A 129 -8.46 18.81 -2.61
N LEU A 130 -8.51 17.47 -2.58
CA LEU A 130 -7.34 16.60 -2.41
C LEU A 130 -6.98 15.80 -3.67
N ARG A 131 -7.75 15.97 -4.76
CA ARG A 131 -7.58 15.20 -6.01
C ARG A 131 -7.69 13.69 -5.78
N MET A 132 -8.59 13.29 -4.89
CA MET A 132 -8.89 11.88 -4.64
C MET A 132 -10.06 11.45 -5.51
N TYR A 133 -9.87 10.38 -6.27
CA TYR A 133 -10.90 9.84 -7.17
C TYR A 133 -11.41 8.51 -6.65
N GLY A 134 -12.69 8.25 -6.90
CA GLY A 134 -13.33 7.01 -6.50
C GLY A 134 -12.61 5.80 -7.08
N LEU A 135 -12.29 4.84 -6.20
CA LEU A 135 -11.61 3.61 -6.57
C LEU A 135 -12.62 2.49 -6.84
N ARG A 136 -12.30 1.61 -7.79
CA ARG A 136 -13.04 0.36 -7.96
C ARG A 136 -12.72 -0.58 -6.80
N PHE A 137 -13.69 -1.38 -6.37
CA PHE A 137 -13.49 -2.37 -5.31
C PHE A 137 -12.35 -3.35 -5.61
N SER A 138 -12.16 -3.73 -6.88
CA SER A 138 -11.06 -4.58 -7.32
C SER A 138 -9.67 -4.02 -7.01
N TRP A 139 -9.52 -2.70 -6.94
CA TRP A 139 -8.23 -2.03 -6.69
C TRP A 139 -7.84 -1.99 -5.20
N TRP A 140 -8.67 -2.51 -4.30
CA TRP A 140 -8.34 -2.70 -2.89
C TRP A 140 -7.52 -3.98 -2.62
N PHE A 141 -7.72 -5.00 -3.46
CA PHE A 141 -7.10 -6.32 -3.29
C PHE A 141 -5.59 -6.40 -3.59
N PRO A 142 -4.99 -5.62 -4.51
CA PRO A 142 -3.56 -5.72 -4.85
C PRO A 142 -2.61 -5.57 -3.66
N ALA A 143 -3.00 -4.85 -2.61
CA ALA A 143 -2.20 -4.65 -1.41
C ALA A 143 -2.33 -5.79 -0.37
N LEU A 144 -3.38 -6.61 -0.44
CA LEU A 144 -3.64 -7.68 0.53
C LEU A 144 -2.54 -8.76 0.58
N PRO A 145 -1.99 -9.25 -0.55
CA PRO A 145 -0.89 -10.22 -0.52
C PRO A 145 0.33 -9.70 0.24
N PHE A 146 0.64 -8.40 0.13
CA PHE A 146 1.74 -7.76 0.85
C PHE A 146 1.46 -7.64 2.36
N SER A 147 0.22 -7.35 2.73
CA SER A 147 -0.23 -7.33 4.13
C SER A 147 -0.08 -8.72 4.77
N ILE A 148 -0.47 -9.79 4.06
CA ILE A 148 -0.26 -11.18 4.50
C ILE A 148 1.24 -11.50 4.61
N LEU A 149 2.04 -11.06 3.65
CA LEU A 149 3.49 -11.30 3.67
C LEU A 149 4.16 -10.63 4.87
N ILE A 150 3.77 -9.42 5.24
CA ILE A 150 4.25 -8.74 6.45
C ILE A 150 3.88 -9.53 7.70
N PHE A 151 2.63 -10.00 7.79
CA PHE A 151 2.17 -10.81 8.91
C PHE A 151 2.96 -12.12 9.07
N VAL A 152 3.14 -12.86 7.97
CA VAL A 152 3.88 -14.14 7.96
C VAL A 152 5.35 -13.91 8.30
N TYR A 153 5.96 -12.87 7.73
CA TYR A 153 7.35 -12.49 7.99
C TYR A 153 7.57 -12.22 9.48
N ASP A 154 6.67 -11.45 10.10
CA ASP A 154 6.83 -11.07 11.50
C ASP A 154 6.55 -12.23 12.48
N GLU A 155 5.55 -13.06 12.19
CA GLU A 155 5.28 -14.24 13.01
C GLU A 155 6.44 -15.26 12.92
N ALA A 156 7.03 -15.44 11.73
CA ALA A 156 8.22 -16.27 11.54
C ALA A 156 9.43 -15.70 12.32
N ARG A 157 9.64 -14.39 12.29
CA ARG A 157 10.68 -13.71 13.09
C ARG A 157 10.52 -13.99 14.58
N ARG A 158 9.31 -13.84 15.12
CA ARG A 158 9.03 -14.11 16.54
C ARG A 158 9.14 -15.58 16.89
N PHE A 159 8.77 -16.47 15.98
CA PHE A 159 8.97 -17.91 16.16
C PHE A 159 10.47 -18.25 16.32
N CYS A 160 11.33 -17.67 15.46
CA CYS A 160 12.78 -17.83 15.58
C CYS A 160 13.33 -17.29 16.90
N ILE A 161 12.88 -16.11 17.36
CA ILE A 161 13.30 -15.52 18.64
C ILE A 161 12.89 -16.39 19.84
N ARG A 162 11.72 -17.02 19.78
CA ARG A 162 11.26 -17.95 20.84
C ARG A 162 12.03 -19.26 20.84
N ARG A 163 12.42 -19.77 19.66
CA ARG A 163 13.11 -21.06 19.52
C ARG A 163 14.61 -20.98 19.83
N PHE A 164 15.25 -19.84 19.54
CA PHE A 164 16.69 -19.63 19.71
C PHE A 164 16.99 -18.40 20.58
N PRO A 165 16.81 -18.49 21.92
CA PRO A 165 17.16 -17.40 22.83
C PRO A 165 18.67 -17.13 22.77
N GLY A 166 19.05 -15.88 22.53
CA GLY A 166 20.43 -15.39 22.37
C GLY A 166 20.97 -15.41 20.94
N GLY A 167 20.17 -15.80 19.94
CA GLY A 167 20.58 -15.86 18.53
C GLY A 167 20.77 -14.48 17.88
N TRP A 168 21.37 -14.47 16.68
CA TRP A 168 21.60 -13.25 15.88
C TRP A 168 20.31 -12.45 15.63
N VAL A 169 19.19 -13.16 15.38
CA VAL A 169 17.87 -12.55 15.18
C VAL A 169 17.40 -11.82 16.45
N GLU A 170 17.63 -12.36 17.65
CA GLU A 170 17.29 -11.63 18.87
C GLU A 170 18.20 -10.39 19.03
N ARG A 171 19.50 -10.49 18.76
CA ARG A 171 20.41 -9.33 18.89
C ARG A 171 20.15 -8.21 17.89
N GLU A 172 19.76 -8.53 16.64
CA GLU A 172 19.55 -7.52 15.59
C GLU A 172 18.11 -7.01 15.50
N THR A 173 17.14 -7.85 15.86
CA THR A 173 15.72 -7.56 15.58
C THR A 173 14.82 -7.52 16.82
N TYR A 174 15.32 -7.94 17.99
CA TYR A 174 14.57 -7.86 19.24
C TYR A 174 14.69 -6.48 19.87
N TYR A 175 13.56 -6.01 20.40
CA TYR A 175 13.37 -4.72 21.04
C TYR A 175 12.52 -4.87 22.29
#